data_AF-A0A416V4L6-F1
#
_entry.id   AF-A0A416V4L6-F1
#
_cell.length_a   1.000
_cell.length_b   1.000
_cell.length_c   1.000
_cell.angle_alpha   90.00
_cell.angle_beta   90.00
_cell.angle_gamma   90.00
#
_symmetry.space_group_name_H-M   'P 1'
#
loop_
_entity.id
_entity.type
_entity.pdbx_description
1 polymer ?
#
loop_
_entity_poly.entity_id
_entity_poly.type
_entity_poly.pdbx_seq_one_letter_code
_entity_poly.pdbx_strand_id
1 'polypeptide(L)'
;MPLIREEMRIPEVANLKGLISLISQPIEENESFHLDLVIASLVRIHPSVKPKDATRMIPAFEQARLIMKDQVEGVGDLDVLLASFLIDYAGVLFQEYEGCTPEFYEFYVNNLQVDSGIKSKKAQQSYRDYKPYWELAKRITKQIREKNTLPLLSTPTHRPAWIDPVVLVSRLLEYQNAKAKPDNLDFQIALSRVALDRTKDALRLADKELTGEYRELLLFLFDPKARPKGRFTQQALWMTAGLVKSPETVYEEFAGFPYSAVNRAYLTGDIPCDVFVFEKPFGKVDRILQLLPPPDKNVQIQRRFGGYALYVTYRPCSRIPLLVETFWKMSLREKDWKRILLLSPNAPQVLLALLVRDRVRDAYWNDTELSQLNLVTLDTLRELDFRWGKMAKTYLAICLLSVNKTVRTNAAELWAEFVKKGKMDSFAVGQILGEIQSHEWSPIQRFAGLVTEDMMNISPRHNHELELLLVSFLSGLPETPVKDLKRLLEAFTEVLAVNQSKVMDASLLSLLRKWGENSKLQEIIEKIL
;
A
#
# COMPACT_ATOMS: atom_id res chain seq x y z
N MET A 1 0.10 -7.82 17.22
CA MET A 1 0.45 -6.99 18.40
C MET A 1 -0.35 -5.69 18.31
N PRO A 2 -0.43 -4.84 19.35
CA PRO A 2 -1.08 -3.55 19.20
C PRO A 2 -0.37 -2.69 18.14
N LEU A 3 -1.12 -1.95 17.33
CA LEU A 3 -0.56 -1.05 16.31
C LEU A 3 0.07 0.19 16.94
N ILE A 4 -0.56 0.69 18.02
CA ILE A 4 -0.11 1.86 18.78
C ILE A 4 0.68 1.40 20.00
N ARG A 5 2.00 1.66 19.99
CA ARG A 5 2.96 1.27 21.04
C ARG A 5 4.05 2.33 21.16
N GLU A 6 4.54 2.60 22.37
CA GLU A 6 5.49 3.70 22.60
C GLU A 6 6.79 3.51 21.81
N GLU A 7 7.27 2.28 21.63
CA GLU A 7 8.46 1.99 20.82
C GLU A 7 8.29 2.30 19.32
N MET A 8 7.04 2.39 18.85
CA MET A 8 6.72 2.75 17.47
C MET A 8 6.41 4.24 17.32
N ARG A 9 6.43 5.03 18.40
CA ARG A 9 6.04 6.43 18.36
C ARG A 9 7.00 7.25 17.49
N ILE A 10 6.44 8.08 16.62
CA ILE A 10 7.21 9.01 15.80
C ILE A 10 7.63 10.20 16.68
N PRO A 11 8.92 10.57 16.73
CA PRO A 11 9.39 11.70 17.51
C PRO A 11 8.72 13.01 17.09
N GLU A 12 8.29 13.80 18.07
CA GLU A 12 7.69 15.09 17.80
C GLU A 12 8.74 16.18 17.51
N VAL A 13 8.51 16.98 16.47
CA VAL A 13 9.34 18.15 16.14
C VAL A 13 8.94 19.34 17.02
N ALA A 14 9.39 19.37 18.26
CA ALA A 14 8.89 20.30 19.27
C ALA A 14 9.19 21.79 19.01
N ASN A 15 10.22 22.11 18.23
CA ASN A 15 10.68 23.49 18.05
C ASN A 15 11.42 23.71 16.72
N LEU A 16 11.74 24.97 16.46
CA LEU A 16 12.44 25.41 15.26
C LEU A 16 13.79 24.71 15.01
N LYS A 17 14.57 24.40 16.05
CA LYS A 17 15.83 23.65 15.88
C LYS A 17 15.56 22.25 15.34
N GLY A 18 14.55 21.58 15.89
CA GLY A 18 14.09 20.28 15.38
C GLY A 18 13.62 20.38 13.93
N LEU A 19 12.85 21.42 13.58
CA LEU A 19 12.39 21.63 12.21
C LEU A 19 13.56 21.80 11.23
N ILE A 20 14.52 22.68 11.55
CA ILE A 20 15.70 22.91 10.70
C ILE A 20 16.49 21.61 10.51
N SER A 21 16.65 20.83 11.59
CA SER A 21 17.32 19.53 11.53
C SER A 21 16.58 18.56 10.61
N LEU A 22 15.24 18.52 10.69
CA LEU A 22 14.42 17.65 9.87
C LEU A 22 14.51 18.03 8.39
N ILE A 23 14.33 19.30 8.03
CA ILE A 23 14.33 19.71 6.61
C ILE A 23 15.72 19.65 5.95
N SER A 24 16.79 19.62 6.74
CA SER A 24 18.18 19.54 6.26
C SER A 24 18.73 18.11 6.26
N GLN A 25 17.88 17.11 6.55
CA GLN A 25 18.29 15.72 6.64
C GLN A 25 18.65 15.16 5.25
N PRO A 26 19.73 14.35 5.13
CA PRO A 26 20.03 13.62 3.89
C PRO A 26 18.89 12.68 3.49
N ILE A 27 18.70 12.50 2.17
CA ILE A 27 17.57 11.73 1.63
C ILE A 27 17.63 10.26 2.07
N GLU A 28 18.84 9.72 2.19
CA GLU A 28 19.11 8.33 2.56
C GLU A 28 18.65 8.01 3.99
N GLU A 29 18.56 9.02 4.84
CA GLU A 29 18.09 8.89 6.23
C GLU A 29 16.57 9.15 6.35
N ASN A 30 15.91 9.55 5.26
CA ASN A 30 14.50 9.90 5.28
C ASN A 30 13.62 8.67 5.45
N GLU A 31 12.96 8.63 6.61
CA GLU A 31 11.90 7.67 6.90
C GLU A 31 10.69 7.86 5.98
N SER A 32 9.86 6.83 5.87
CA SER A 32 8.66 6.84 5.02
C SER A 32 7.65 7.95 5.37
N PHE A 33 7.64 8.43 6.61
CA PHE A 33 6.80 9.52 7.10
C PHE A 33 7.48 10.89 7.09
N HIS A 34 8.72 11.00 6.58
CA HIS A 34 9.50 12.24 6.64
C HIS A 34 8.76 13.43 6.01
N LEU A 35 8.22 13.24 4.80
CA LEU A 35 7.42 14.28 4.12
C LEU A 35 6.23 14.72 4.97
N ASP A 36 5.47 13.77 5.53
CA ASP A 36 4.30 14.05 6.39
C ASP A 36 4.70 14.86 7.63
N LEU A 37 5.87 14.57 8.22
CA LEU A 37 6.37 15.25 9.40
C LEU A 37 6.89 16.66 9.09
N VAL A 38 7.59 16.85 7.96
CA VAL A 38 8.07 18.17 7.51
C VAL A 38 6.90 19.11 7.32
N ILE A 39 5.90 18.69 6.54
CA ILE A 39 4.76 19.56 6.22
C ILE A 39 3.95 19.93 7.45
N ALA A 40 3.69 18.96 8.35
CA ALA A 40 2.95 19.20 9.58
C ALA A 40 3.71 20.13 10.55
N SER A 41 5.03 19.92 10.66
CA SER A 41 5.89 20.72 11.53
C SER A 41 5.99 22.16 11.03
N LEU A 42 6.07 22.38 9.72
CA LEU A 42 6.09 23.71 9.13
C LEU A 42 4.81 24.50 9.42
N VAL A 43 3.64 23.90 9.24
CA VAL A 43 2.34 24.54 9.58
C VAL A 43 2.33 25.05 11.02
N ARG A 44 2.77 24.20 11.96
CA ARG A 44 2.74 24.52 13.40
C ARG A 44 3.79 25.56 13.80
N ILE A 45 5.00 25.45 13.25
CA ILE A 45 6.16 26.21 13.71
C ILE A 45 6.32 27.53 12.95
N HIS A 46 5.77 27.64 11.72
CA HIS A 46 5.89 28.82 10.87
C HIS A 46 5.62 30.15 11.60
N PRO A 47 4.56 30.31 12.44
CA PRO A 47 4.33 31.57 13.17
C PRO A 47 5.47 32.01 14.11
N SER A 48 6.36 31.09 14.49
CA SER A 48 7.52 31.36 15.34
C SER A 48 8.82 31.61 14.56
N VAL A 49 8.81 31.41 13.24
CA VAL A 49 9.99 31.63 12.36
C VAL A 49 10.26 33.12 12.27
N LYS A 50 11.54 33.50 12.34
CA LYS A 50 12.00 34.90 12.19
C LYS A 50 12.92 35.03 10.98
N PRO A 51 13.18 36.26 10.49
CA PRO A 51 14.07 36.47 9.34
C PRO A 51 15.44 35.79 9.46
N LYS A 52 16.08 35.86 10.64
CA LYS A 52 17.38 35.20 10.91
C LYS A 52 17.35 33.67 10.83
N ASP A 53 16.16 33.08 10.99
CA ASP A 53 15.99 31.63 10.94
C ASP A 53 15.91 31.13 9.50
N ALA A 54 15.46 31.97 8.56
CA ALA A 54 15.51 31.67 7.13
C ALA A 54 16.96 31.42 6.66
N THR A 55 17.91 32.20 7.15
CA THR A 55 19.35 32.00 6.89
C THR A 55 19.83 30.63 7.35
N ARG A 56 19.32 30.14 8.48
CA ARG A 56 19.66 28.81 9.02
C ARG A 56 19.03 27.66 8.23
N MET A 57 18.04 27.95 7.40
CA MET A 57 17.37 26.98 6.52
C MET A 57 18.01 26.91 5.12
N ILE A 58 18.97 27.78 4.79
CA ILE A 58 19.67 27.78 3.50
C ILE A 58 20.18 26.38 3.08
N PRO A 59 20.80 25.57 3.95
CA PRO A 59 21.24 24.22 3.56
C PRO A 59 20.11 23.34 3.02
N ALA A 60 18.93 23.37 3.65
CA ALA A 60 17.76 22.63 3.20
C ALA A 60 17.25 23.14 1.85
N PHE A 61 17.23 24.46 1.65
CA PHE A 61 16.82 25.06 0.38
C PHE A 61 17.81 24.78 -0.75
N GLU A 62 19.10 24.73 -0.45
CA GLU A 62 20.12 24.36 -1.41
C GLU A 62 20.01 22.88 -1.80
N GLN A 63 19.81 21.98 -0.84
CA GLN A 63 19.53 20.57 -1.13
C GLN A 63 18.27 20.42 -2.01
N ALA A 64 17.19 21.14 -1.71
CA ALA A 64 15.99 21.16 -2.52
C ALA A 64 16.27 21.64 -3.96
N ARG A 65 17.10 22.68 -4.12
CA ARG A 65 17.53 23.18 -5.43
C ARG A 65 18.33 22.13 -6.22
N LEU A 66 19.26 21.42 -5.58
CA LEU A 66 20.05 20.36 -6.21
C LEU A 66 19.17 19.18 -6.67
N ILE A 67 18.19 18.78 -5.86
CA ILE A 67 17.18 17.77 -6.22
C ILE A 67 16.40 18.22 -7.47
N MET A 68 15.95 19.48 -7.50
CA MET A 68 15.19 20.03 -8.63
C MET A 68 16.01 20.13 -9.92
N LYS A 69 17.35 20.24 -9.83
CA LYS A 69 18.27 20.21 -10.96
C LYS A 69 18.75 18.82 -11.35
N ASP A 70 18.19 17.76 -10.75
CA ASP A 70 18.57 16.37 -11.02
C ASP A 70 20.05 16.07 -10.71
N GLN A 71 20.61 16.76 -9.71
CA GLN A 71 22.02 16.65 -9.29
C GLN A 71 22.19 15.76 -8.05
N VAL A 72 21.13 15.07 -7.62
CA VAL A 72 21.13 14.18 -6.46
C VAL A 72 20.61 12.82 -6.89
N GLU A 73 21.40 11.77 -6.64
CA GLU A 73 21.00 10.39 -6.90
C GLU A 73 20.03 9.89 -5.82
N GLY A 74 19.44 8.70 -5.98
CA GLY A 74 18.54 8.15 -4.95
C GLY A 74 17.17 8.85 -4.79
N VAL A 75 16.95 10.00 -5.43
CA VAL A 75 15.70 10.80 -5.37
C VAL A 75 14.49 10.07 -5.98
N GLY A 76 13.38 10.01 -5.24
CA GLY A 76 12.04 9.64 -5.71
C GLY A 76 11.18 10.86 -6.08
N ASP A 77 10.02 10.63 -6.68
CA ASP A 77 9.09 11.69 -7.10
C ASP A 77 8.50 12.46 -5.91
N LEU A 78 8.35 11.81 -4.75
CA LEU A 78 7.90 12.49 -3.52
C LEU A 78 9.00 13.38 -2.92
N ASP A 79 10.26 13.05 -3.12
CA ASP A 79 11.38 13.91 -2.70
C ASP A 79 11.45 15.16 -3.59
N VAL A 80 11.20 15.01 -4.90
CA VAL A 80 11.06 16.16 -5.83
C VAL A 80 9.90 17.06 -5.41
N LEU A 81 8.77 16.47 -5.00
CA LEU A 81 7.61 17.22 -4.52
C LEU A 81 7.94 17.99 -3.25
N LEU A 82 8.60 17.36 -2.27
CA LEU A 82 9.05 18.02 -1.05
C LEU A 82 10.05 19.14 -1.34
N ALA A 83 11.03 18.91 -2.22
CA ALA A 83 11.99 19.91 -2.64
C ALA A 83 11.30 21.13 -3.26
N SER A 84 10.36 20.92 -4.19
CA SER A 84 9.59 22.04 -4.75
C SER A 84 8.77 22.77 -3.69
N PHE A 85 8.19 22.05 -2.72
CA PHE A 85 7.45 22.66 -1.64
C PHE A 85 8.34 23.53 -0.73
N LEU A 86 9.57 23.08 -0.43
CA LEU A 86 10.54 23.85 0.36
C LEU A 86 11.00 25.11 -0.38
N ILE A 87 11.16 25.06 -1.70
CA ILE A 87 11.45 26.24 -2.52
C ILE A 87 10.27 27.22 -2.50
N ASP A 88 9.04 26.73 -2.65
CA ASP A 88 7.83 27.57 -2.54
C ASP A 88 7.72 28.21 -1.15
N TYR A 89 8.11 27.48 -0.09
CA TYR A 89 8.15 27.99 1.28
C TYR A 89 9.24 29.07 1.48
N ALA A 90 10.43 28.91 0.88
CA ALA A 90 11.45 29.96 0.88
C ALA A 90 10.92 31.26 0.25
N GLY A 91 10.08 31.15 -0.80
CA GLY A 91 9.40 32.29 -1.39
C GLY A 91 8.37 32.96 -0.48
N VAL A 92 7.67 32.18 0.36
CA VAL A 92 6.79 32.75 1.40
C VAL A 92 7.61 33.54 2.43
N LEU A 93 8.73 32.98 2.91
CA LEU A 93 9.61 33.68 3.85
C LEU A 93 10.17 34.98 3.25
N PHE A 94 10.55 34.96 1.97
CA PHE A 94 11.05 36.13 1.26
C PHE A 94 9.99 37.23 1.13
N GLN A 95 8.72 36.87 0.92
CA GLN A 95 7.62 37.83 0.82
C GLN A 95 7.17 38.40 2.17
N GLU A 96 7.17 37.58 3.22
CA GLU A 96 6.68 37.99 4.54
C GLU A 96 7.68 38.86 5.32
N TYR A 97 8.98 38.68 5.07
CA TYR A 97 10.02 39.39 5.80
C TYR A 97 10.53 40.58 4.99
N GLU A 98 9.88 41.74 5.17
CA GLU A 98 10.48 43.03 4.82
C GLU A 98 11.86 43.11 5.49
N GLY A 99 12.92 43.21 4.70
CA GLY A 99 14.30 43.24 5.22
C GLY A 99 14.82 41.89 5.70
N CYS A 100 14.57 40.80 4.95
CA CYS A 100 15.28 39.54 5.16
C CYS A 100 16.81 39.73 5.23
N THR A 101 17.53 38.84 5.92
CA THR A 101 18.99 39.03 6.08
C THR A 101 19.69 39.08 4.72
N PRO A 102 20.77 39.87 4.57
CA PRO A 102 21.49 39.97 3.29
C PRO A 102 21.87 38.61 2.72
N GLU A 103 22.28 37.66 3.58
CA GLU A 103 22.67 36.32 3.18
C GLU A 103 21.51 35.51 2.60
N PHE A 104 20.32 35.56 3.24
CA PHE A 104 19.14 34.87 2.71
C PHE A 104 18.61 35.55 1.44
N TYR A 105 18.65 36.89 1.38
CA TYR A 105 18.26 37.65 0.21
C TYR A 105 19.10 37.27 -1.01
N GLU A 106 20.43 37.35 -0.89
CA GLU A 106 21.36 37.01 -1.97
C GLU A 106 21.21 35.55 -2.39
N PHE A 107 21.07 34.63 -1.43
CA PHE A 107 20.85 33.23 -1.74
C PHE A 107 19.55 33.03 -2.54
N TYR A 108 18.42 33.57 -2.06
CA TYR A 108 17.12 33.40 -2.70
C TYR A 108 17.10 33.98 -4.12
N VAL A 109 17.55 35.23 -4.28
CA VAL A 109 17.54 35.92 -5.59
C VAL A 109 18.43 35.20 -6.60
N ASN A 110 19.64 34.81 -6.20
CA ASN A 110 20.62 34.23 -7.13
C ASN A 110 20.36 32.75 -7.45
N ASN A 111 19.74 31.99 -6.53
CA ASN A 111 19.67 30.53 -6.64
C ASN A 111 18.24 29.97 -6.77
N LEU A 112 17.22 30.66 -6.25
CA LEU A 112 15.85 30.14 -6.21
C LEU A 112 14.88 30.94 -7.08
N GLN A 113 14.97 32.28 -7.06
CA GLN A 113 14.06 33.14 -7.80
C GLN A 113 14.20 32.96 -9.32
N VAL A 114 15.44 32.85 -9.83
CA VAL A 114 15.72 32.62 -11.25
C VAL A 114 15.08 31.31 -11.74
N ASP A 115 15.04 30.29 -10.87
CA ASP A 115 14.50 28.96 -11.19
C ASP A 115 12.99 28.83 -10.86
N SER A 116 12.39 29.80 -10.13
CA SER A 116 11.03 29.75 -9.58
C SER A 116 9.89 29.69 -10.63
N GLY A 117 10.21 29.88 -11.92
CA GLY A 117 9.27 29.77 -13.04
C GLY A 117 9.40 28.48 -13.86
N ILE A 118 10.52 27.75 -13.76
CA ILE A 118 10.80 26.56 -14.58
C ILE A 118 10.55 25.31 -13.73
N LYS A 119 9.28 24.91 -13.61
CA LYS A 119 8.97 23.57 -13.10
C LYS A 119 9.49 22.56 -14.11
N SER A 120 10.55 21.83 -13.74
CA SER A 120 11.12 20.78 -14.59
C SER A 120 10.01 19.85 -15.11
N LYS A 121 10.15 19.33 -16.33
CA LYS A 121 9.18 18.36 -16.88
C LYS A 121 8.93 17.20 -15.92
N LYS A 122 9.97 16.80 -15.18
CA LYS A 122 9.95 15.79 -14.11
C LYS A 122 8.98 16.21 -13.00
N ALA A 123 9.13 17.39 -12.40
CA ALA A 123 8.23 17.87 -11.36
C ALA A 123 6.75 17.96 -11.83
N GLN A 124 6.51 18.42 -13.06
CA GLN A 124 5.15 18.46 -13.63
C GLN A 124 4.52 17.08 -13.78
N GLN A 125 5.32 16.07 -14.15
CA GLN A 125 4.88 14.68 -14.22
C GLN A 125 4.62 14.11 -12.82
N SER A 126 5.53 14.32 -11.86
CA SER A 126 5.36 13.88 -10.47
C SER A 126 4.08 14.45 -9.84
N TYR A 127 3.71 15.70 -10.14
CA TYR A 127 2.44 16.28 -9.66
C TYR A 127 1.18 15.60 -10.21
N ARG A 128 1.26 15.06 -11.42
CA ARG A 128 0.14 14.32 -12.02
C ARG A 128 0.03 12.93 -11.42
N ASP A 129 1.17 12.27 -11.24
CA ASP A 129 1.24 10.87 -10.80
C ASP A 129 0.98 10.74 -9.29
N TYR A 130 1.39 11.73 -8.50
CA TYR A 130 1.25 11.76 -7.04
C TYR A 130 0.27 12.83 -6.58
N LYS A 131 -0.87 12.91 -7.27
CA LYS A 131 -1.89 13.95 -7.05
C LYS A 131 -2.26 14.14 -5.56
N PRO A 132 -2.47 13.10 -4.73
CA PRO A 132 -2.82 13.30 -3.33
C PRO A 132 -1.78 14.12 -2.54
N TYR A 133 -0.49 13.79 -2.67
CA TYR A 133 0.58 14.54 -2.00
C TYR A 133 0.70 15.96 -2.53
N TRP A 134 0.48 16.15 -3.83
CA TRP A 134 0.56 17.49 -4.43
C TRP A 134 -0.58 18.41 -3.98
N GLU A 135 -1.82 17.90 -3.94
CA GLU A 135 -2.96 18.67 -3.41
C GLU A 135 -2.75 19.00 -1.93
N LEU A 136 -2.20 18.06 -1.15
CA LEU A 136 -1.86 18.27 0.25
C LEU A 136 -0.81 19.38 0.40
N ALA A 137 0.31 19.30 -0.32
CA ALA A 137 1.37 20.31 -0.29
C ALA A 137 0.86 21.71 -0.66
N LYS A 138 0.04 21.82 -1.72
CA LYS A 138 -0.59 23.09 -2.12
C LYS A 138 -1.46 23.67 -1.02
N ARG A 139 -2.27 22.83 -0.37
CA ARG A 139 -3.12 23.24 0.74
C ARG A 139 -2.27 23.76 1.90
N ILE A 140 -1.19 23.07 2.22
CA ILE A 140 -0.29 23.47 3.31
C ILE A 140 0.36 24.81 3.03
N THR A 141 0.83 25.06 1.81
CA THR A 141 1.37 26.38 1.43
C THR A 141 0.33 27.48 1.66
N LYS A 142 -0.94 27.24 1.33
CA LYS A 142 -2.04 28.18 1.62
C LYS A 142 -2.22 28.36 3.13
N GLN A 143 -2.24 27.26 3.88
CA GLN A 143 -2.43 27.26 5.33
C GLN A 143 -1.32 28.04 6.06
N ILE A 144 -0.07 27.90 5.62
CA ILE A 144 1.09 28.65 6.11
C ILE A 144 0.89 30.15 5.89
N ARG A 145 0.55 30.58 4.67
CA ARG A 145 0.30 32.00 4.33
C ARG A 145 -0.84 32.62 5.13
N GLU A 146 -1.87 31.82 5.44
CA GLU A 146 -3.00 32.23 6.28
C GLU A 146 -2.68 32.19 7.77
N LYS A 147 -1.46 31.79 8.16
CA LYS A 147 -1.01 31.58 9.55
C LYS A 147 -1.95 30.67 10.35
N ASN A 148 -2.60 29.73 9.65
CA ASN A 148 -3.52 28.78 10.26
C ASN A 148 -2.71 27.60 10.81
N THR A 149 -2.70 27.45 12.13
CA THR A 149 -1.91 26.42 12.82
C THR A 149 -2.67 25.12 13.08
N LEU A 150 -3.89 24.96 12.55
CA LEU A 150 -4.67 23.74 12.77
C LEU A 150 -3.89 22.50 12.28
N PRO A 151 -3.88 21.41 13.05
CA PRO A 151 -3.08 20.24 12.72
C PRO A 151 -3.57 19.58 11.43
N LEU A 152 -2.66 18.96 10.69
CA LEU A 152 -3.06 18.04 9.62
C LEU A 152 -3.63 16.77 10.27
N LEU A 153 -4.79 16.33 9.81
CA LEU A 153 -5.43 15.14 10.35
C LEU A 153 -4.60 13.88 10.03
N SER A 154 -3.99 13.84 8.85
CA SER A 154 -3.26 12.69 8.30
C SER A 154 -1.85 12.47 8.83
N THR A 155 -1.29 13.39 9.63
CA THR A 155 0.09 13.25 10.14
C THR A 155 0.20 12.00 11.01
N PRO A 156 1.06 11.01 10.66
CA PRO A 156 1.18 9.79 11.43
C PRO A 156 1.72 10.09 12.84
N THR A 157 1.31 9.28 13.82
CA THR A 157 1.85 9.36 15.19
C THR A 157 2.73 8.18 15.54
N HIS A 158 2.59 7.06 14.82
CA HIS A 158 3.34 5.84 15.04
C HIS A 158 3.80 5.25 13.70
N ARG A 159 4.95 4.58 13.72
CA ARG A 159 5.51 3.84 12.60
C ARG A 159 4.61 2.65 12.21
N PRO A 160 4.56 2.28 10.91
CA PRO A 160 5.21 2.99 9.81
C PRO A 160 4.46 4.25 9.37
N ALA A 161 3.13 4.30 9.51
CA ALA A 161 2.32 5.51 9.25
C ALA A 161 0.97 5.49 9.98
N TRP A 162 0.88 4.81 11.13
CA TRP A 162 -0.34 4.71 11.91
C TRP A 162 -0.68 6.01 12.63
N ILE A 163 -1.97 6.28 12.75
CA ILE A 163 -2.51 7.36 13.59
C ILE A 163 -3.18 6.73 14.81
N ASP A 164 -2.77 7.22 15.97
CA ASP A 164 -3.44 6.94 17.23
C ASP A 164 -4.88 7.49 17.18
N PRO A 165 -5.91 6.64 17.38
CA PRO A 165 -7.30 7.06 17.26
C PRO A 165 -7.68 8.18 18.25
N VAL A 166 -7.06 8.24 19.43
CA VAL A 166 -7.28 9.33 20.40
C VAL A 166 -6.74 10.64 19.83
N VAL A 167 -5.57 10.62 19.21
CA VAL A 167 -4.97 11.81 18.59
C VAL A 167 -5.83 12.32 17.42
N LEU A 168 -6.42 11.43 16.62
CA LEU A 168 -7.34 11.85 15.54
C LEU A 168 -8.56 12.60 16.11
N VAL A 169 -9.15 12.11 17.20
CA VAL A 169 -10.26 12.79 17.88
C VAL A 169 -9.83 14.16 18.39
N SER A 170 -8.67 14.25 19.06
CA SER A 170 -8.13 15.52 19.57
C SER A 170 -7.90 16.54 18.45
N ARG A 171 -7.32 16.13 17.31
CA ARG A 171 -7.13 17.02 16.16
C ARG A 171 -8.46 17.53 15.62
N LEU A 172 -9.49 16.67 15.50
CA LEU A 172 -10.82 17.11 15.05
C LEU A 172 -11.49 18.04 16.05
N LEU A 173 -11.25 17.86 17.35
CA LEU A 173 -11.75 18.78 18.38
C LEU A 173 -11.16 20.18 18.19
N GLU A 174 -9.90 20.31 17.79
CA GLU A 174 -9.29 21.60 17.45
C GLU A 174 -10.01 22.28 16.26
N TYR A 175 -10.33 21.53 15.19
CA TYR A 175 -11.12 22.05 14.06
C TYR A 175 -12.52 22.49 14.50
N GLN A 176 -13.19 21.69 15.34
CA GLN A 176 -14.51 22.02 15.88
C GLN A 176 -14.48 23.32 16.68
N ASN A 177 -13.50 23.47 17.57
CA ASN A 177 -13.33 24.66 18.41
C ASN A 177 -13.02 25.91 17.57
N ALA A 178 -12.22 25.76 16.51
CA ALA A 178 -11.94 26.81 15.55
C ALA A 178 -13.09 27.08 14.56
N LYS A 179 -14.18 26.29 14.60
CA LYS A 179 -15.28 26.31 13.63
C LYS A 179 -14.80 26.19 12.18
N ALA A 180 -13.71 25.46 11.99
CA ALA A 180 -13.07 25.25 10.71
C ALA A 180 -13.44 23.88 10.14
N LYS A 181 -13.60 23.79 8.82
CA LYS A 181 -13.84 22.53 8.15
C LYS A 181 -12.49 21.88 7.80
N PRO A 182 -12.21 20.63 8.22
CA PRO A 182 -11.07 19.88 7.72
C PRO A 182 -11.18 19.68 6.21
N ASP A 183 -10.06 19.76 5.48
CA ASP A 183 -10.12 19.41 4.07
C ASP A 183 -10.28 17.91 3.86
N ASN A 184 -10.93 17.59 2.75
CA ASN A 184 -11.50 16.29 2.52
C ASN A 184 -10.40 15.24 2.30
N LEU A 185 -9.35 15.56 1.54
CA LEU A 185 -8.29 14.60 1.24
C LEU A 185 -7.45 14.25 2.46
N ASP A 186 -7.03 15.26 3.22
CA ASP A 186 -6.30 15.07 4.49
C ASP A 186 -7.10 14.19 5.47
N PHE A 187 -8.42 14.43 5.58
CA PHE A 187 -9.26 13.61 6.43
C PHE A 187 -9.43 12.18 5.87
N GLN A 188 -9.56 12.00 4.54
CA GLN A 188 -9.57 10.65 3.96
C GLN A 188 -8.29 9.88 4.26
N ILE A 189 -7.11 10.49 4.11
CA ILE A 189 -5.82 9.86 4.46
C ILE A 189 -5.79 9.54 5.96
N ALA A 190 -6.28 10.43 6.81
CA ALA A 190 -6.34 10.18 8.25
C ALA A 190 -7.23 8.98 8.60
N LEU A 191 -8.42 8.86 7.99
CA LEU A 191 -9.30 7.71 8.16
C LEU A 191 -8.66 6.43 7.63
N SER A 192 -7.91 6.50 6.53
CA SER A 192 -7.16 5.36 5.99
C SER A 192 -5.98 4.91 6.87
N ARG A 193 -5.40 5.82 7.67
CA ARG A 193 -4.24 5.60 8.54
C ARG A 193 -4.57 5.31 10.01
N VAL A 194 -5.79 5.57 10.49
CA VAL A 194 -6.10 5.41 11.92
C VAL A 194 -6.13 3.94 12.33
N ALA A 195 -5.50 3.62 13.47
CA ALA A 195 -5.49 2.27 14.02
C ALA A 195 -6.87 1.88 14.58
N LEU A 196 -7.31 0.65 14.29
CA LEU A 196 -8.65 0.14 14.63
C LEU A 196 -8.67 -0.99 15.69
N ASP A 197 -7.51 -1.38 16.22
CA ASP A 197 -7.37 -2.51 17.15
C ASP A 197 -7.73 -2.16 18.61
N ARG A 198 -7.55 -0.91 19.03
CA ARG A 198 -7.79 -0.45 20.42
C ARG A 198 -8.47 0.92 20.49
N THR A 199 -9.71 1.00 20.05
CA THR A 199 -10.44 2.27 19.85
C THR A 199 -11.29 2.73 21.04
N LYS A 200 -11.34 1.99 22.16
CA LYS A 200 -12.25 2.28 23.29
C LYS A 200 -12.09 3.69 23.86
N ASP A 201 -10.86 4.15 24.02
CA ASP A 201 -10.58 5.48 24.60
C ASP A 201 -10.96 6.60 23.62
N ALA A 202 -10.65 6.40 22.33
CA ALA A 202 -11.05 7.31 21.27
C ALA A 202 -12.57 7.38 21.13
N LEU A 203 -13.28 6.26 21.28
CA LEU A 203 -14.74 6.21 21.26
C LEU A 203 -15.34 7.03 22.40
N ARG A 204 -14.84 6.84 23.64
CA ARG A 204 -15.28 7.62 24.81
C ARG A 204 -15.01 9.12 24.62
N LEU A 205 -13.84 9.48 24.11
CA LEU A 205 -13.47 10.87 23.86
C LEU A 205 -14.33 11.49 22.76
N ALA A 206 -14.53 10.80 21.64
CA ALA A 206 -15.35 11.27 20.52
C ALA A 206 -16.81 11.45 20.94
N ASP A 207 -17.35 10.51 21.72
CA ASP A 207 -18.73 10.57 22.21
C ASP A 207 -18.96 11.80 23.11
N LYS A 208 -17.96 12.12 23.94
CA LYS A 208 -18.01 13.20 24.94
C LYS A 208 -17.74 14.59 24.36
N GLU A 209 -16.73 14.73 23.50
CA GLU A 209 -16.17 16.04 23.13
C GLU A 209 -16.54 16.50 21.71
N LEU A 210 -16.78 15.58 20.77
CA LEU A 210 -17.15 15.93 19.40
C LEU A 210 -18.68 16.10 19.28
N THR A 211 -19.11 16.81 18.25
CA THR A 211 -20.53 17.04 17.94
C THR A 211 -20.80 16.86 16.44
N GLY A 212 -22.09 16.69 16.09
CA GLY A 212 -22.53 16.64 14.70
C GLY A 212 -21.99 15.44 13.90
N GLU A 213 -21.79 15.66 12.60
CA GLU A 213 -21.45 14.59 11.64
C GLU A 213 -20.10 13.92 11.92
N TYR A 214 -19.08 14.65 12.39
CA TYR A 214 -17.77 14.08 12.66
C TYR A 214 -17.76 13.18 13.90
N ARG A 215 -18.57 13.48 14.92
CA ARG A 215 -18.81 12.54 16.03
C ARG A 215 -19.41 11.23 15.51
N GLU A 216 -20.50 11.31 14.76
CA GLU A 216 -21.18 10.12 14.24
C GLU A 216 -20.28 9.29 13.32
N LEU A 217 -19.47 9.94 12.48
CA LEU A 217 -18.49 9.28 11.62
C LEU A 217 -17.45 8.49 12.43
N LEU A 218 -16.87 9.09 13.47
CA LEU A 218 -15.86 8.41 14.29
C LEU A 218 -16.46 7.34 15.20
N LEU A 219 -17.66 7.54 15.73
CA LEU A 219 -18.38 6.48 16.45
C LEU A 219 -18.65 5.28 15.54
N PHE A 220 -19.08 5.52 14.30
CA PHE A 220 -19.22 4.49 13.29
C PHE A 220 -17.89 3.78 13.01
N LEU A 221 -16.79 4.51 12.81
CA LEU A 221 -15.50 3.91 12.48
C LEU A 221 -14.93 3.08 13.63
N PHE A 222 -15.03 3.58 14.86
CA PHE A 222 -14.35 3.02 16.03
C PHE A 222 -15.11 1.89 16.73
N ASP A 223 -16.44 1.84 16.63
CA ASP A 223 -17.21 0.70 17.14
C ASP A 223 -17.41 -0.33 16.02
N PRO A 224 -16.80 -1.54 16.11
CA PRO A 224 -16.95 -2.58 15.10
C PRO A 224 -18.40 -2.95 14.77
N LYS A 225 -19.33 -2.79 15.73
CA LYS A 225 -20.75 -3.15 15.56
C LYS A 225 -21.64 -1.98 15.11
N ALA A 226 -21.15 -0.75 15.19
CA ALA A 226 -21.95 0.42 14.83
C ALA A 226 -22.32 0.43 13.34
N ARG A 227 -23.55 0.84 13.06
CA ARG A 227 -24.03 1.18 11.71
C ARG A 227 -23.88 2.68 11.47
N PRO A 228 -23.67 3.12 10.22
CA PRO A 228 -23.60 4.54 9.91
C PRO A 228 -24.97 5.19 10.18
N LYS A 229 -24.97 6.36 10.82
CA LYS A 229 -26.20 7.09 11.17
C LYS A 229 -25.97 8.59 11.12
N GLY A 230 -27.07 9.33 11.04
CA GLY A 230 -27.04 10.80 11.00
C GLY A 230 -27.06 11.37 9.58
N ARG A 231 -26.51 12.58 9.42
CA ARG A 231 -26.44 13.27 8.14
C ARG A 231 -25.16 12.89 7.39
N PHE A 232 -25.28 12.65 6.10
CA PHE A 232 -24.16 12.26 5.22
C PHE A 232 -23.76 13.40 4.28
N THR A 233 -23.38 14.57 4.83
CA THR A 233 -22.96 15.71 4.00
C THR A 233 -21.54 15.53 3.43
N GLN A 234 -20.72 14.72 4.10
CA GLN A 234 -19.36 14.38 3.67
C GLN A 234 -19.30 12.92 3.16
N GLN A 235 -20.05 12.60 2.11
CA GLN A 235 -20.20 11.24 1.56
C GLN A 235 -18.86 10.52 1.29
N ALA A 236 -17.83 11.24 0.81
CA ALA A 236 -16.50 10.68 0.59
C ALA A 236 -15.87 10.14 1.88
N LEU A 237 -16.00 10.86 3.00
CA LEU A 237 -15.46 10.45 4.30
C LEU A 237 -16.19 9.23 4.85
N TRP A 238 -17.51 9.20 4.72
CA TRP A 238 -18.33 8.05 5.10
C TRP A 238 -18.00 6.80 4.28
N MET A 239 -17.84 6.95 2.97
CA MET A 239 -17.43 5.83 2.11
C MET A 239 -16.02 5.34 2.47
N THR A 240 -15.06 6.24 2.68
CA THR A 240 -13.70 5.87 3.12
C THR A 240 -13.74 5.16 4.48
N ALA A 241 -14.48 5.66 5.46
CA ALA A 241 -14.64 5.01 6.76
C ALA A 241 -15.27 3.61 6.63
N GLY A 242 -16.28 3.45 5.76
CA GLY A 242 -16.91 2.15 5.49
C GLY A 242 -15.95 1.14 4.86
N LEU A 243 -15.17 1.57 3.86
CA LEU A 243 -14.16 0.74 3.19
C LEU A 243 -13.04 0.33 4.14
N VAL A 244 -12.57 1.26 4.99
CA VAL A 244 -11.52 0.99 5.98
C VAL A 244 -12.02 0.05 7.08
N LYS A 245 -13.23 0.29 7.60
CA LYS A 245 -13.82 -0.49 8.68
C LYS A 245 -14.15 -1.92 8.24
N SER A 246 -14.79 -2.06 7.09
CA SER A 246 -15.30 -3.35 6.60
C SER A 246 -15.36 -3.34 5.07
N PRO A 247 -14.23 -3.64 4.39
CA PRO A 247 -14.12 -3.53 2.94
C PRO A 247 -15.10 -4.44 2.20
N GLU A 248 -15.62 -5.51 2.81
CA GLU A 248 -16.62 -6.39 2.19
C GLU A 248 -18.07 -5.94 2.41
N THR A 249 -18.33 -5.01 3.33
CA THR A 249 -19.69 -4.63 3.72
C THR A 249 -20.23 -3.50 2.86
N VAL A 250 -21.33 -3.76 2.14
CA VAL A 250 -22.15 -2.74 1.50
C VAL A 250 -23.16 -2.23 2.53
N TYR A 251 -23.12 -0.94 2.83
CA TYR A 251 -24.05 -0.28 3.75
C TYR A 251 -25.22 0.29 2.95
N GLU A 252 -26.45 -0.07 3.31
CA GLU A 252 -27.67 0.40 2.63
C GLU A 252 -27.81 1.92 2.75
N GLU A 253 -27.35 2.48 3.86
CA GLU A 253 -27.32 3.91 4.15
C GLU A 253 -26.47 4.70 3.14
N PHE A 254 -25.56 4.02 2.43
CA PHE A 254 -24.71 4.63 1.40
C PHE A 254 -25.27 4.48 -0.02
N ALA A 255 -26.44 3.85 -0.22
CA ALA A 255 -26.99 3.56 -1.54
C ALA A 255 -27.10 4.81 -2.46
N GLY A 256 -27.36 5.98 -1.87
CA GLY A 256 -27.44 7.26 -2.60
C GLY A 256 -26.10 7.92 -2.92
N PHE A 257 -24.96 7.36 -2.50
CA PHE A 257 -23.65 7.95 -2.77
C PHE A 257 -23.21 7.66 -4.21
N PRO A 258 -22.52 8.58 -4.89
CA PRO A 258 -22.01 8.33 -6.25
C PRO A 258 -21.06 7.13 -6.29
N TYR A 259 -20.30 6.91 -5.21
CA TYR A 259 -19.34 5.81 -5.06
C TYR A 259 -20.01 4.44 -5.02
N SER A 260 -21.27 4.35 -4.57
CA SER A 260 -22.00 3.09 -4.49
C SER A 260 -22.41 2.54 -5.87
N ALA A 261 -22.33 3.38 -6.91
CA ALA A 261 -22.51 2.95 -8.29
C ALA A 261 -21.23 2.42 -8.94
N VAL A 262 -20.07 2.51 -8.26
CA VAL A 262 -18.81 1.93 -8.73
C VAL A 262 -18.74 0.48 -8.27
N ASN A 263 -18.30 -0.40 -9.15
CA ASN A 263 -18.03 -1.78 -8.84
C ASN A 263 -17.01 -1.86 -7.69
N ARG A 264 -17.43 -2.51 -6.61
CA ARG A 264 -16.71 -2.55 -5.34
C ARG A 264 -15.27 -3.06 -5.47
N ALA A 265 -14.98 -3.92 -6.45
CA ALA A 265 -13.64 -4.42 -6.71
C ALA A 265 -12.62 -3.31 -6.97
N TYR A 266 -13.03 -2.18 -7.57
CA TYR A 266 -12.14 -1.03 -7.80
C TYR A 266 -11.88 -0.20 -6.54
N LEU A 267 -12.76 -0.28 -5.54
CA LEU A 267 -12.61 0.44 -4.26
C LEU A 267 -11.88 -0.39 -3.21
N THR A 268 -11.92 -1.71 -3.34
CA THR A 268 -11.35 -2.67 -2.38
C THR A 268 -10.10 -3.35 -2.89
N GLY A 269 -9.83 -3.34 -4.20
CA GLY A 269 -8.72 -4.07 -4.80
C GLY A 269 -8.99 -5.56 -4.98
N ASP A 270 -10.19 -6.04 -4.64
CA ASP A 270 -10.59 -7.44 -4.83
C ASP A 270 -10.96 -7.72 -6.31
N ILE A 271 -9.95 -7.60 -7.17
CA ILE A 271 -10.06 -7.93 -8.59
C ILE A 271 -9.43 -9.33 -8.78
N PRO A 272 -10.18 -10.32 -9.28
CA PRO A 272 -9.63 -11.65 -9.55
C PRO A 272 -8.46 -11.59 -10.54
N CYS A 273 -7.57 -12.58 -10.46
CA CYS A 273 -6.52 -12.80 -11.45
C CYS A 273 -6.79 -14.11 -12.19
N ASP A 274 -6.33 -14.21 -13.43
CA ASP A 274 -6.36 -15.45 -14.19
C ASP A 274 -5.13 -15.57 -15.10
N VAL A 275 -4.82 -16.80 -15.52
CA VAL A 275 -3.70 -17.10 -16.41
C VAL A 275 -4.24 -17.40 -17.79
N PHE A 276 -3.96 -16.48 -18.71
CA PHE A 276 -4.32 -16.64 -20.10
C PHE A 276 -3.24 -17.41 -20.84
N VAL A 277 -3.63 -18.54 -21.44
CA VAL A 277 -2.78 -19.40 -22.26
C VAL A 277 -2.98 -19.05 -23.73
N PHE A 278 -1.87 -18.88 -24.45
CA PHE A 278 -1.94 -18.54 -25.86
C PHE A 278 -0.89 -19.26 -26.68
N GLU A 279 -1.30 -19.73 -27.86
CA GLU A 279 -0.43 -20.35 -28.84
C GLU A 279 0.12 -19.30 -29.81
N LYS A 280 1.45 -19.19 -29.86
CA LYS A 280 2.18 -18.44 -30.88
C LYS A 280 2.41 -19.31 -32.12
N PRO A 281 2.76 -18.70 -33.27
CA PRO A 281 3.29 -19.45 -34.40
C PRO A 281 4.39 -20.42 -33.98
N PHE A 282 4.48 -21.56 -34.67
CA PHE A 282 5.45 -22.64 -34.40
C PHE A 282 5.24 -23.40 -33.07
N GLY A 283 4.03 -23.35 -32.49
CA GLY A 283 3.65 -24.19 -31.35
C GLY A 283 4.20 -23.73 -29.99
N LYS A 284 4.74 -22.51 -29.90
CA LYS A 284 5.19 -21.95 -28.63
C LYS A 284 4.00 -21.46 -27.81
N VAL A 285 3.86 -21.93 -26.58
CA VAL A 285 2.77 -21.52 -25.67
C VAL A 285 3.28 -20.46 -24.68
N ASP A 286 2.63 -19.31 -24.67
CA ASP A 286 2.84 -18.27 -23.67
C ASP A 286 1.72 -18.32 -22.61
N ARG A 287 2.06 -17.97 -21.37
CA ARG A 287 1.13 -17.95 -20.23
C ARG A 287 1.26 -16.61 -19.54
N ILE A 288 0.17 -15.84 -19.48
CA ILE A 288 0.20 -14.48 -18.95
C ILE A 288 -0.82 -14.36 -17.83
N LEU A 289 -0.35 -14.03 -16.63
CA LEU A 289 -1.21 -13.69 -15.51
C LEU A 289 -1.72 -12.27 -15.69
N GLN A 290 -3.03 -12.07 -15.58
CA GLN A 290 -3.65 -10.75 -15.67
C GLN A 290 -4.80 -10.62 -14.69
N LEU A 291 -5.07 -9.39 -14.27
CA LEU A 291 -6.32 -9.07 -13.59
C LEU A 291 -7.52 -9.29 -14.52
N LEU A 292 -8.65 -9.68 -13.93
CA LEU A 292 -9.98 -9.73 -14.53
C LEU A 292 -10.85 -8.56 -14.02
N PRO A 293 -10.58 -7.32 -14.46
CA PRO A 293 -11.34 -6.16 -14.03
C PRO A 293 -12.81 -6.30 -14.46
N PRO A 294 -13.76 -6.20 -13.51
CA PRO A 294 -15.18 -6.27 -13.84
C PRO A 294 -15.62 -5.04 -14.63
N PRO A 295 -16.64 -5.13 -15.51
CA PRO A 295 -17.12 -3.98 -16.27
C PRO A 295 -17.68 -2.90 -15.33
N ASP A 296 -17.38 -1.64 -15.64
CA ASP A 296 -17.90 -0.48 -14.91
C ASP A 296 -17.94 0.76 -15.83
N LYS A 297 -18.94 1.63 -15.65
CA LYS A 297 -19.10 2.87 -16.43
C LYS A 297 -17.94 3.86 -16.24
N ASN A 298 -17.27 3.80 -15.10
CA ASN A 298 -16.13 4.63 -14.71
C ASN A 298 -14.79 4.04 -15.17
N VAL A 299 -14.81 2.84 -15.77
CA VAL A 299 -13.59 2.14 -16.15
C VAL A 299 -13.60 1.76 -17.62
N GLN A 300 -12.61 2.27 -18.33
CA GLN A 300 -12.38 1.87 -19.72
C GLN A 300 -11.36 0.74 -19.75
N ILE A 301 -11.76 -0.39 -20.33
CA ILE A 301 -10.92 -1.57 -20.51
C ILE A 301 -10.59 -1.70 -21.99
N GLN A 302 -9.30 -1.63 -22.34
CA GLN A 302 -8.82 -1.85 -23.71
C GLN A 302 -7.95 -3.11 -23.75
N ARG A 303 -8.27 -4.01 -24.68
CA ARG A 303 -7.42 -5.15 -25.01
C ARG A 303 -6.53 -4.76 -26.19
N ARG A 304 -5.21 -4.85 -26.02
CA ARG A 304 -4.23 -4.59 -27.08
C ARG A 304 -3.38 -5.83 -27.35
N PHE A 305 -2.69 -5.81 -28.49
CA PHE A 305 -1.87 -6.92 -28.99
C PHE A 305 -2.68 -8.21 -28.96
N GLY A 306 -3.65 -8.42 -29.85
CA GLY A 306 -4.40 -9.69 -29.92
C GLY A 306 -5.15 -10.16 -28.65
N GLY A 307 -5.32 -9.32 -27.63
CA GLY A 307 -5.89 -9.70 -26.33
C GLY A 307 -4.89 -9.85 -25.19
N TYR A 308 -3.58 -9.78 -25.48
CA TYR A 308 -2.48 -10.06 -24.55
C TYR A 308 -2.21 -8.94 -23.54
N ALA A 309 -2.59 -7.70 -23.81
CA ALA A 309 -2.37 -6.61 -22.87
C ALA A 309 -3.67 -5.93 -22.49
N LEU A 310 -3.98 -5.96 -21.20
CA LEU A 310 -5.11 -5.25 -20.63
C LEU A 310 -4.69 -3.86 -20.16
N TYR A 311 -5.32 -2.84 -20.73
CA TYR A 311 -5.17 -1.45 -20.29
C TYR A 311 -6.46 -1.01 -19.60
N VAL A 312 -6.35 -0.68 -18.33
CA VAL A 312 -7.48 -0.26 -17.48
C VAL A 312 -7.30 1.22 -17.17
N THR A 313 -8.23 2.06 -17.60
CA THR A 313 -8.26 3.49 -17.27
C THR A 313 -9.43 3.78 -16.35
N TYR A 314 -9.14 4.20 -15.11
CA TYR A 314 -10.14 4.56 -14.12
C TYR A 314 -10.44 6.07 -14.15
N ARG A 315 -11.72 6.44 -14.11
CA ARG A 315 -12.19 7.82 -14.00
C ARG A 315 -13.05 7.98 -12.74
N PRO A 316 -12.68 8.85 -11.79
CA PRO A 316 -13.47 9.05 -10.58
C PRO A 316 -14.94 9.34 -10.85
N CYS A 317 -15.82 8.74 -10.04
CA CYS A 317 -17.27 8.88 -10.17
C CYS A 317 -17.82 10.21 -9.63
N SER A 318 -17.01 10.95 -8.88
CA SER A 318 -17.37 12.20 -8.22
C SER A 318 -16.29 13.27 -8.42
N ARG A 319 -16.69 14.54 -8.26
CA ARG A 319 -15.74 15.68 -8.20
C ARG A 319 -14.84 15.63 -6.96
N ILE A 320 -15.32 14.99 -5.90
CA ILE A 320 -14.55 14.67 -4.70
C ILE A 320 -14.18 13.18 -4.81
N PRO A 321 -13.04 12.82 -5.41
CA PRO A 321 -12.64 11.42 -5.54
C PRO A 321 -12.34 10.82 -4.16
N LEU A 322 -12.57 9.52 -4.01
CA LEU A 322 -12.00 8.79 -2.87
C LEU A 322 -10.48 8.67 -3.04
N LEU A 323 -9.75 8.60 -1.93
CA LEU A 323 -8.31 8.36 -1.93
C LEU A 323 -7.96 7.12 -2.77
N VAL A 324 -8.68 6.01 -2.57
CA VAL A 324 -8.49 4.76 -3.32
C VAL A 324 -8.72 4.91 -4.83
N GLU A 325 -9.62 5.80 -5.26
CA GLU A 325 -9.87 6.07 -6.68
C GLU A 325 -8.67 6.77 -7.35
N THR A 326 -7.85 7.49 -6.57
CA THR A 326 -6.67 8.18 -7.09
C THR A 326 -5.51 7.22 -7.38
N PHE A 327 -5.47 6.06 -6.70
CA PHE A 327 -4.39 5.09 -6.83
C PHE A 327 -4.29 4.51 -8.23
N TRP A 328 -5.41 4.32 -8.93
CA TRP A 328 -5.46 3.75 -10.28
C TRP A 328 -4.70 4.56 -11.35
N LYS A 329 -4.24 5.77 -11.02
CA LYS A 329 -3.45 6.66 -11.88
C LYS A 329 -2.02 6.87 -11.40
N MET A 330 -1.64 6.28 -10.26
CA MET A 330 -0.31 6.45 -9.70
C MET A 330 0.72 5.64 -10.49
N SER A 331 1.91 6.22 -10.61
CA SER A 331 3.09 5.54 -11.16
C SER A 331 3.71 4.64 -10.10
N LEU A 332 4.12 3.43 -10.51
CA LEU A 332 4.78 2.46 -9.63
C LEU A 332 6.30 2.69 -9.65
N ARG A 333 6.81 3.56 -8.77
CA ARG A 333 8.24 3.81 -8.61
C ARG A 333 8.74 3.21 -7.31
N GLU A 334 9.79 2.41 -7.38
CA GLU A 334 10.41 1.72 -6.23
C GLU A 334 10.64 2.68 -5.04
N LYS A 335 11.28 3.81 -5.29
CA LYS A 335 11.69 4.79 -4.27
C LYS A 335 10.52 5.41 -3.49
N ASP A 336 9.36 5.51 -4.12
CA ASP A 336 8.16 6.09 -3.50
C ASP A 336 7.19 5.01 -3.01
N TRP A 337 7.39 3.75 -3.39
CA TRP A 337 6.39 2.70 -3.27
C TRP A 337 5.94 2.44 -1.84
N LYS A 338 6.89 2.37 -0.89
CA LYS A 338 6.57 2.24 0.55
C LYS A 338 5.68 3.40 1.02
N ARG A 339 6.02 4.63 0.65
CA ARG A 339 5.27 5.84 1.04
C ARG A 339 3.84 5.82 0.46
N ILE A 340 3.69 5.36 -0.79
CA ILE A 340 2.37 5.20 -1.43
C ILE A 340 1.53 4.14 -0.72
N LEU A 341 2.08 2.95 -0.42
CA LEU A 341 1.40 1.91 0.34
C LEU A 341 0.90 2.42 1.70
N LEU A 342 1.69 3.29 2.33
CA LEU A 342 1.40 3.90 3.63
C LEU A 342 0.41 5.07 3.58
N LEU A 343 -0.13 5.44 2.41
CA LEU A 343 -1.33 6.29 2.33
C LEU A 343 -2.59 5.57 2.84
N SER A 344 -2.62 4.23 2.73
CA SER A 344 -3.77 3.42 3.14
C SER A 344 -3.35 2.11 3.81
N PRO A 345 -2.71 2.18 5.00
CA PRO A 345 -2.19 1.00 5.70
C PRO A 345 -3.29 0.00 6.11
N ASN A 346 -4.52 0.46 6.33
CA ASN A 346 -5.66 -0.42 6.60
C ASN A 346 -6.19 -1.17 5.36
N ALA A 347 -5.88 -0.69 4.15
CA ALA A 347 -6.40 -1.25 2.90
C ALA A 347 -5.40 -1.06 1.73
N PRO A 348 -4.25 -1.75 1.75
CA PRO A 348 -3.25 -1.66 0.68
C PRO A 348 -3.66 -2.42 -0.60
N GLN A 349 -4.76 -3.16 -0.57
CA GLN A 349 -5.20 -4.09 -1.62
C GLN A 349 -5.30 -3.46 -3.02
N VAL A 350 -5.82 -2.23 -3.15
CA VAL A 350 -5.93 -1.53 -4.44
C VAL A 350 -4.55 -1.28 -5.05
N LEU A 351 -3.56 -0.95 -4.22
CA LEU A 351 -2.18 -0.73 -4.67
C LEU A 351 -1.49 -2.06 -5.01
N LEU A 352 -1.79 -3.14 -4.29
CA LEU A 352 -1.33 -4.49 -4.67
C LEU A 352 -1.93 -4.93 -6.02
N ALA A 353 -3.22 -4.68 -6.25
CA ALA A 353 -3.85 -4.93 -7.54
C ALA A 353 -3.17 -4.12 -8.66
N LEU A 354 -2.83 -2.85 -8.39
CA LEU A 354 -2.10 -1.99 -9.33
C LEU A 354 -0.73 -2.58 -9.68
N LEU A 355 0.02 -3.05 -8.67
CA LEU A 355 1.32 -3.68 -8.85
C LEU A 355 1.21 -4.96 -9.69
N VAL A 356 0.23 -5.81 -9.41
CA VAL A 356 -0.04 -7.02 -10.20
C VAL A 356 -0.39 -6.65 -11.64
N ARG A 357 -1.31 -5.71 -11.86
CA ARG A 357 -1.74 -5.24 -13.20
C ARG A 357 -0.57 -4.79 -14.08
N ASP A 358 0.33 -3.99 -13.52
CA ASP A 358 1.35 -3.29 -14.30
C ASP A 358 2.67 -4.03 -14.40
N ARG A 359 3.01 -4.86 -13.40
CA ARG A 359 4.35 -5.45 -13.29
C ARG A 359 4.37 -6.97 -13.27
N VAL A 360 3.23 -7.64 -13.03
CA VAL A 360 3.15 -9.11 -13.03
C VAL A 360 2.42 -9.58 -14.28
N ARG A 361 3.14 -10.24 -15.19
CA ARG A 361 2.57 -10.77 -16.44
C ARG A 361 3.13 -12.15 -16.76
N ASP A 362 4.43 -12.19 -17.01
CA ASP A 362 5.18 -13.40 -17.34
C ASP A 362 5.96 -13.86 -16.10
N ALA A 363 5.87 -15.14 -15.76
CA ALA A 363 6.61 -15.72 -14.63
C ALA A 363 8.14 -15.69 -14.81
N TYR A 364 8.64 -15.44 -16.01
CA TYR A 364 10.07 -15.30 -16.31
C TYR A 364 10.53 -13.84 -16.40
N TRP A 365 9.60 -12.87 -16.40
CA TRP A 365 9.96 -11.46 -16.41
C TRP A 365 10.56 -11.06 -15.06
N ASN A 366 11.78 -10.55 -15.08
CA ASN A 366 12.46 -10.05 -13.90
C ASN A 366 13.51 -9.01 -14.25
N ASP A 367 13.12 -7.75 -14.09
CA ASP A 367 14.04 -6.63 -14.08
C ASP A 367 14.39 -6.24 -12.62
N THR A 368 15.47 -5.47 -12.46
CA THR A 368 15.94 -5.04 -11.14
C THR A 368 14.89 -4.23 -10.40
N GLU A 369 14.17 -3.35 -11.10
CA GLU A 369 13.13 -2.48 -10.52
C GLU A 369 11.95 -3.30 -9.97
N LEU A 370 11.52 -4.36 -10.68
CA LEU A 370 10.47 -5.27 -10.23
C LEU A 370 10.92 -6.08 -9.02
N SER A 371 12.17 -6.57 -9.02
CA SER A 371 12.73 -7.24 -7.84
C SER A 371 12.69 -6.33 -6.62
N GLN A 372 13.13 -5.09 -6.75
CA GLN A 372 13.13 -4.12 -5.65
C GLN A 372 11.71 -3.74 -5.22
N LEU A 373 10.80 -3.47 -6.16
CA LEU A 373 9.38 -3.22 -5.88
C LEU A 373 8.78 -4.37 -5.06
N ASN A 374 9.07 -5.62 -5.42
CA ASN A 374 8.56 -6.77 -4.67
C ASN A 374 9.14 -6.85 -3.26
N LEU A 375 10.44 -6.62 -3.09
CA LEU A 375 11.08 -6.64 -1.77
C LEU A 375 10.53 -5.53 -0.87
N VAL A 376 10.40 -4.30 -1.38
CA VAL A 376 9.79 -3.17 -0.67
C VAL A 376 8.33 -3.47 -0.30
N THR A 377 7.58 -4.12 -1.19
CA THR A 377 6.19 -4.50 -0.91
C THR A 377 6.13 -5.51 0.23
N LEU A 378 6.88 -6.61 0.13
CA LEU A 378 6.88 -7.68 1.15
C LEU A 378 7.30 -7.14 2.52
N ASP A 379 8.33 -6.29 2.56
CA ASP A 379 8.77 -5.63 3.79
C ASP A 379 7.71 -4.68 4.37
N THR A 380 7.07 -3.88 3.52
CA THR A 380 5.98 -2.99 3.97
C THR A 380 4.79 -3.80 4.50
N LEU A 381 4.40 -4.89 3.84
CA LEU A 381 3.32 -5.77 4.31
C LEU A 381 3.67 -6.44 5.65
N ARG A 382 4.94 -6.74 5.90
CA ARG A 382 5.45 -7.25 7.18
C ARG A 382 5.19 -6.28 8.33
N GLU A 383 5.42 -4.99 8.10
CA GLU A 383 5.24 -3.91 9.09
C GLU A 383 3.76 -3.59 9.38
N LEU A 384 2.86 -3.76 8.41
CA LEU A 384 1.48 -3.28 8.51
C LEU A 384 0.58 -4.09 9.47
N ASP A 385 0.87 -5.35 9.78
CA ASP A 385 0.05 -6.22 10.65
C ASP A 385 -1.48 -6.20 10.32
N PHE A 386 -1.83 -5.90 9.06
CA PHE A 386 -3.19 -5.64 8.55
C PHE A 386 -3.98 -6.93 8.26
N ARG A 387 -5.27 -6.79 7.91
CA ARG A 387 -6.13 -7.92 7.49
C ARG A 387 -5.85 -8.31 6.03
N TRP A 388 -5.37 -9.53 5.83
CA TRP A 388 -5.13 -10.09 4.49
C TRP A 388 -6.43 -10.44 3.78
N GLY A 389 -6.83 -9.57 2.85
CA GLY A 389 -7.84 -9.86 1.82
C GLY A 389 -7.27 -10.70 0.67
N LYS A 390 -8.13 -11.03 -0.30
CA LYS A 390 -7.81 -11.96 -1.40
C LYS A 390 -6.60 -11.51 -2.22
N MET A 391 -6.55 -10.26 -2.66
CA MET A 391 -5.46 -9.74 -3.50
C MET A 391 -4.09 -9.77 -2.79
N ALA A 392 -4.02 -9.54 -1.48
CA ALA A 392 -2.78 -9.69 -0.71
C ALA A 392 -2.28 -11.14 -0.69
N LYS A 393 -3.20 -12.11 -0.53
CA LYS A 393 -2.86 -13.55 -0.63
C LYS A 393 -2.43 -13.91 -2.06
N THR A 394 -3.12 -13.37 -3.07
CA THR A 394 -2.74 -13.56 -4.49
C THR A 394 -1.35 -13.01 -4.78
N TYR A 395 -1.05 -11.81 -4.28
CA TYR A 395 0.25 -11.20 -4.41
C TYR A 395 1.35 -12.04 -3.73
N LEU A 396 1.10 -12.55 -2.52
CA LEU A 396 2.02 -13.48 -1.85
C LEU A 396 2.24 -14.75 -2.68
N ALA A 397 1.17 -15.36 -3.20
CA ALA A 397 1.25 -16.55 -4.06
C ALA A 397 2.13 -16.29 -5.30
N ILE A 398 1.95 -15.14 -5.95
CA ILE A 398 2.79 -14.69 -7.08
C ILE A 398 4.25 -14.57 -6.64
N CYS A 399 4.54 -13.96 -5.49
CA CYS A 399 5.91 -13.82 -4.98
C CYS A 399 6.55 -15.16 -4.63
N LEU A 400 5.80 -16.13 -4.08
CA LEU A 400 6.26 -17.51 -3.83
C LEU A 400 6.62 -18.25 -5.14
N LEU A 401 6.04 -17.83 -6.26
CA LEU A 401 6.31 -18.36 -7.62
C LEU A 401 7.34 -17.54 -8.41
N SER A 402 7.86 -16.45 -7.84
CA SER A 402 8.77 -15.50 -8.50
C SER A 402 10.00 -16.19 -9.09
N VAL A 403 10.56 -15.67 -10.18
CA VAL A 403 11.85 -16.18 -10.70
C VAL A 403 13.04 -15.75 -9.83
N ASN A 404 12.94 -14.61 -9.14
CA ASN A 404 13.99 -14.12 -8.25
C ASN A 404 13.98 -14.89 -6.92
N LYS A 405 15.08 -15.56 -6.57
CA LYS A 405 15.21 -16.35 -5.33
C LYS A 405 15.02 -15.50 -4.08
N THR A 406 15.63 -14.32 -4.02
CA THR A 406 15.51 -13.40 -2.87
C THR A 406 14.06 -12.99 -2.62
N VAL A 407 13.30 -12.72 -3.68
CA VAL A 407 11.86 -12.41 -3.57
C VAL A 407 11.08 -13.61 -3.03
N ARG A 408 11.33 -14.83 -3.54
CA ARG A 408 10.67 -16.05 -3.05
C ARG A 408 10.97 -16.32 -1.58
N THR A 409 12.23 -16.21 -1.15
CA THR A 409 12.63 -16.43 0.24
C THR A 409 12.00 -15.38 1.17
N ASN A 410 11.97 -14.10 0.78
CA ASN A 410 11.26 -13.06 1.55
C ASN A 410 9.74 -13.31 1.64
N ALA A 411 9.14 -13.85 0.59
CA ALA A 411 7.73 -14.25 0.62
C ALA A 411 7.49 -15.44 1.56
N ALA A 412 8.38 -16.43 1.58
CA ALA A 412 8.33 -17.55 2.52
C ALA A 412 8.48 -17.08 3.99
N GLU A 413 9.42 -16.18 4.25
CA GLU A 413 9.60 -15.56 5.57
C GLU A 413 8.35 -14.78 6.01
N LEU A 414 7.77 -13.98 5.11
CA LEU A 414 6.53 -13.27 5.38
C LEU A 414 5.39 -14.24 5.70
N TRP A 415 5.26 -15.33 4.94
CA TRP A 415 4.29 -16.39 5.24
C TRP A 415 4.52 -16.97 6.63
N ALA A 416 5.75 -17.35 6.96
CA ALA A 416 6.10 -17.94 8.26
C ALA A 416 5.80 -16.98 9.42
N GLU A 417 6.15 -15.70 9.30
CA GLU A 417 5.82 -14.70 10.32
C GLU A 417 4.32 -14.58 10.58
N PHE A 418 3.51 -14.62 9.53
CA PHE A 418 2.05 -14.50 9.65
C PHE A 418 1.41 -15.80 10.14
N VAL A 419 1.99 -16.97 9.83
CA VAL A 419 1.63 -18.25 10.49
C VAL A 419 1.91 -18.16 11.98
N LYS A 420 3.10 -17.72 12.39
CA LYS A 420 3.46 -17.52 13.80
C LYS A 420 2.47 -16.59 14.51
N LYS A 421 2.06 -15.50 13.85
CA LYS A 421 1.06 -14.53 14.36
C LYS A 421 -0.38 -15.05 14.32
N GLY A 422 -0.65 -16.20 13.69
CA GLY A 422 -2.00 -16.74 13.49
C GLY A 422 -2.90 -15.89 12.60
N LYS A 423 -2.29 -15.19 11.65
CA LYS A 423 -2.98 -14.30 10.70
C LYS A 423 -2.92 -14.82 9.26
N MET A 424 -2.12 -15.84 8.99
CA MET A 424 -2.07 -16.47 7.68
C MET A 424 -3.26 -17.42 7.50
N ASP A 425 -3.80 -17.44 6.29
CA ASP A 425 -4.77 -18.41 5.81
C ASP A 425 -4.09 -19.20 4.70
N SER A 426 -3.35 -20.24 5.12
CA SER A 426 -2.47 -21.00 4.22
C SER A 426 -3.26 -21.83 3.22
N PHE A 427 -4.48 -22.26 3.60
CA PHE A 427 -5.42 -22.92 2.69
C PHE A 427 -5.81 -22.01 1.53
N ALA A 428 -6.21 -20.76 1.78
CA ALA A 428 -6.56 -19.84 0.71
C ALA A 428 -5.36 -19.48 -0.19
N VAL A 429 -4.16 -19.38 0.37
CA VAL A 429 -2.93 -19.19 -0.46
C VAL A 429 -2.70 -20.42 -1.35
N GLY A 430 -2.87 -21.63 -0.82
CA GLY A 430 -2.76 -22.87 -1.58
C GLY A 430 -3.78 -22.95 -2.71
N GLN A 431 -5.05 -22.60 -2.46
CA GLN A 431 -6.06 -22.51 -3.53
C GLN A 431 -5.62 -21.59 -4.67
N ILE A 432 -5.09 -20.41 -4.36
CA ILE A 432 -4.62 -19.46 -5.38
C ILE A 432 -3.40 -20.01 -6.15
N LEU A 433 -2.47 -20.69 -5.46
CA LEU A 433 -1.35 -21.37 -6.12
C LEU A 433 -1.85 -22.45 -7.10
N GLY A 434 -2.85 -23.23 -6.69
CA GLY A 434 -3.52 -24.23 -7.53
C GLY A 434 -4.17 -23.61 -8.77
N GLU A 435 -4.95 -22.54 -8.59
CA GLU A 435 -5.58 -21.80 -9.69
C GLU A 435 -4.52 -21.31 -10.70
N ILE A 436 -3.46 -20.64 -10.24
CA ILE A 436 -2.39 -20.11 -11.11
C ILE A 436 -1.63 -21.25 -11.82
N GLN A 437 -1.33 -22.33 -11.12
CA GLN A 437 -0.50 -23.42 -11.63
C GLN A 437 -1.28 -24.50 -12.38
N SER A 438 -2.61 -24.47 -12.33
CA SER A 438 -3.46 -25.29 -13.21
C SER A 438 -3.16 -25.02 -14.70
N HIS A 439 -2.67 -23.81 -14.98
CA HIS A 439 -2.21 -23.37 -16.29
C HIS A 439 -0.69 -23.41 -16.47
N GLU A 440 0.08 -23.95 -15.51
CA GLU A 440 1.55 -24.04 -15.53
C GLU A 440 2.24 -22.67 -15.70
N TRP A 441 1.70 -21.61 -15.10
CA TRP A 441 2.18 -20.24 -15.29
C TRP A 441 3.68 -20.09 -14.98
N SER A 442 4.19 -20.79 -13.96
CA SER A 442 5.61 -20.78 -13.59
C SER A 442 6.15 -22.19 -13.34
N PRO A 443 7.48 -22.42 -13.43
CA PRO A 443 8.07 -23.71 -13.08
C PRO A 443 7.75 -24.11 -11.63
N ILE A 444 7.02 -25.22 -11.45
CA ILE A 444 6.55 -25.70 -10.15
C ILE A 444 7.72 -25.98 -9.18
N GLN A 445 8.89 -26.34 -9.71
CA GLN A 445 10.11 -26.57 -8.93
C GLN A 445 10.54 -25.34 -8.12
N ARG A 446 10.21 -24.11 -8.57
CA ARG A 446 10.54 -22.89 -7.81
C ARG A 446 9.88 -22.88 -6.44
N PHE A 447 8.63 -23.37 -6.37
CA PHE A 447 7.91 -23.50 -5.12
C PHE A 447 8.30 -24.79 -4.39
N ALA A 448 8.38 -25.93 -5.08
CA ALA A 448 8.75 -27.19 -4.44
C ALA A 448 10.12 -27.12 -3.74
N GLY A 449 11.12 -26.49 -4.34
CA GLY A 449 12.41 -26.26 -3.69
C GLY A 449 12.32 -25.29 -2.51
N LEU A 450 11.47 -24.25 -2.60
CA LEU A 450 11.23 -23.30 -1.51
C LEU A 450 10.61 -23.99 -0.28
N VAL A 451 9.70 -24.95 -0.50
CA VAL A 451 9.08 -25.75 0.56
C VAL A 451 10.15 -26.49 1.37
N THR A 452 11.06 -27.19 0.69
CA THR A 452 12.10 -28.00 1.32
C THR A 452 13.24 -27.17 1.92
N GLU A 453 13.59 -26.04 1.29
CA GLU A 453 14.72 -25.19 1.72
C GLU A 453 14.34 -24.25 2.87
N ASP A 454 13.17 -23.59 2.79
CA ASP A 454 12.88 -22.40 3.60
C ASP A 454 11.58 -22.48 4.42
N MET A 455 10.62 -23.34 4.08
CA MET A 455 9.28 -23.33 4.71
C MET A 455 9.03 -24.47 5.70
N MET A 456 9.68 -25.63 5.52
CA MET A 456 9.51 -26.80 6.37
C MET A 456 10.44 -26.76 7.60
N ASN A 457 10.10 -27.49 8.67
CA ASN A 457 10.89 -27.65 9.89
C ASN A 457 11.13 -26.37 10.71
N ILE A 458 10.32 -25.33 10.49
CA ILE A 458 10.35 -24.11 11.33
C ILE A 458 9.75 -24.38 12.71
N SER A 459 8.57 -25.01 12.77
CA SER A 459 7.91 -25.49 14.00
C SER A 459 6.72 -26.39 13.64
N PRO A 460 6.15 -27.17 14.58
CA PRO A 460 4.96 -27.99 14.32
C PRO A 460 3.78 -27.21 13.70
N ARG A 461 3.55 -25.97 14.16
CA ARG A 461 2.49 -25.10 13.60
C ARG A 461 2.71 -24.77 12.13
N HIS A 462 3.94 -24.44 11.76
CA HIS A 462 4.31 -24.09 10.39
C HIS A 462 4.17 -25.32 9.48
N ASN A 463 4.61 -26.49 9.93
CA ASN A 463 4.49 -27.71 9.14
C ASN A 463 3.01 -28.07 8.92
N HIS A 464 2.14 -27.90 9.93
CA HIS A 464 0.70 -28.09 9.76
C HIS A 464 0.08 -27.11 8.75
N GLU A 465 0.41 -25.83 8.84
CA GLU A 465 -0.06 -24.81 7.89
C GLU A 465 0.47 -25.05 6.46
N LEU A 466 1.69 -25.56 6.34
CA LEU A 466 2.31 -25.93 5.06
C LEU A 466 1.60 -27.14 4.44
N GLU A 467 1.18 -28.11 5.24
CA GLU A 467 0.34 -29.22 4.76
C GLU A 467 -1.01 -28.71 4.26
N LEU A 468 -1.70 -27.83 5.01
CA LEU A 468 -2.96 -27.23 4.57
C LEU A 468 -2.80 -26.47 3.24
N LEU A 469 -1.70 -25.73 3.08
CA LEU A 469 -1.35 -25.06 1.83
C LEU A 469 -1.15 -26.07 0.70
N LEU A 470 -0.35 -27.12 0.90
CA LEU A 470 -0.06 -28.10 -0.14
C LEU A 470 -1.27 -28.93 -0.52
N VAL A 471 -2.11 -29.32 0.44
CA VAL A 471 -3.37 -30.05 0.17
C VAL A 471 -4.27 -29.21 -0.72
N SER A 472 -4.52 -27.94 -0.38
CA SER A 472 -5.36 -27.04 -1.19
C SER A 472 -4.74 -26.67 -2.53
N PHE A 473 -3.41 -26.52 -2.61
CA PHE A 473 -2.69 -26.31 -3.86
C PHE A 473 -2.85 -27.53 -4.79
N LEU A 474 -2.50 -28.73 -4.33
CA LEU A 474 -2.59 -29.94 -5.15
C LEU A 474 -4.04 -30.23 -5.58
N SER A 475 -5.03 -29.94 -4.72
CA SER A 475 -6.44 -30.10 -5.05
C SER A 475 -6.94 -29.17 -6.16
N GLY A 476 -6.25 -28.05 -6.40
CA GLY A 476 -6.57 -27.10 -7.46
C GLY A 476 -5.93 -27.44 -8.82
N LEU A 477 -5.11 -28.49 -8.91
CA LEU A 477 -4.45 -28.88 -10.14
C LEU A 477 -5.35 -29.76 -11.04
N PRO A 478 -5.15 -29.73 -12.37
CA PRO A 478 -5.93 -30.53 -13.30
C PRO A 478 -5.64 -32.03 -13.18
N GLU A 479 -6.58 -32.82 -13.67
CA GLU A 479 -6.45 -34.28 -13.76
C GLU A 479 -5.26 -34.71 -14.63
N THR A 480 -4.96 -33.96 -15.70
CA THR A 480 -3.74 -34.14 -16.48
C THR A 480 -2.56 -33.60 -15.67
N PRO A 481 -1.54 -34.42 -15.35
CA PRO A 481 -0.41 -33.97 -14.56
C PRO A 481 0.29 -32.75 -15.19
N VAL A 482 0.43 -31.69 -14.41
CA VAL A 482 1.25 -30.53 -14.78
C VAL A 482 2.73 -30.93 -14.87
N LYS A 483 3.49 -30.18 -15.66
CA LYS A 483 4.93 -30.38 -15.83
C LYS A 483 5.64 -30.35 -14.48
N ASP A 484 6.53 -31.32 -14.30
CA ASP A 484 7.37 -31.49 -13.11
C ASP A 484 6.58 -31.69 -11.79
N LEU A 485 5.30 -32.11 -11.86
CA LEU A 485 4.45 -32.40 -10.70
C LEU A 485 5.12 -33.32 -9.66
N LYS A 486 5.93 -34.29 -10.12
CA LYS A 486 6.70 -35.19 -9.25
C LYS A 486 7.49 -34.44 -8.16
N ARG A 487 8.09 -33.29 -8.49
CA ARG A 487 8.86 -32.48 -7.54
C ARG A 487 8.01 -31.90 -6.42
N LEU A 488 6.78 -31.48 -6.75
CA LEU A 488 5.85 -30.98 -5.73
C LEU A 488 5.35 -32.12 -4.84
N LEU A 489 5.09 -33.31 -5.41
CA LEU A 489 4.70 -34.50 -4.66
C LEU A 489 5.82 -35.01 -3.74
N GLU A 490 7.08 -34.93 -4.17
CA GLU A 490 8.26 -35.21 -3.32
C GLU A 490 8.27 -34.30 -2.09
N ALA A 491 8.15 -32.98 -2.29
CA ALA A 491 8.09 -32.01 -1.19
C ALA A 491 6.86 -32.26 -0.28
N PHE A 492 5.70 -32.59 -0.85
CA PHE A 492 4.51 -32.92 -0.07
C PHE A 492 4.67 -34.18 0.78
N THR A 493 5.33 -35.20 0.25
CA THR A 493 5.63 -36.44 0.99
C THR A 493 6.50 -36.16 2.22
N GLU A 494 7.49 -35.28 2.08
CA GLU A 494 8.32 -34.86 3.22
C GLU A 494 7.50 -34.12 4.29
N VAL A 495 6.59 -33.23 3.87
CA VAL A 495 5.70 -32.52 4.80
C VAL A 495 4.76 -33.47 5.55
N LEU A 496 4.15 -34.45 4.85
CA LEU A 496 3.33 -35.49 5.48
C LEU A 496 4.14 -36.32 6.49
N ALA A 497 5.38 -36.69 6.12
CA ALA A 497 6.26 -37.45 7.01
C ALA A 497 6.61 -36.66 8.28
N VAL A 498 6.93 -35.37 8.15
CA VAL A 498 7.23 -34.48 9.28
C VAL A 498 6.00 -34.28 10.18
N ASN A 499 4.80 -34.17 9.60
CA ASN A 499 3.56 -34.04 10.35
C ASN A 499 3.00 -35.38 10.87
N GLN A 500 3.56 -36.50 10.44
CA GLN A 500 3.04 -37.85 10.71
C GLN A 500 1.57 -37.99 10.32
N SER A 501 1.19 -37.36 9.21
CA SER A 501 -0.18 -37.26 8.72
C SER A 501 -0.41 -38.11 7.47
N LYS A 502 -1.67 -38.24 7.08
CA LYS A 502 -2.10 -38.90 5.84
C LYS A 502 -3.09 -38.02 5.11
N VAL A 503 -3.17 -38.19 3.80
CA VAL A 503 -4.12 -37.42 2.98
C VAL A 503 -5.55 -37.88 3.28
N MET A 504 -6.36 -36.96 3.78
CA MET A 504 -7.79 -37.20 4.07
C MET A 504 -8.73 -36.44 3.12
N ASP A 505 -8.22 -35.46 2.38
CA ASP A 505 -9.03 -34.66 1.45
C ASP A 505 -9.49 -35.52 0.27
N ALA A 506 -10.82 -35.63 0.09
CA ALA A 506 -11.41 -36.50 -0.91
C ALA A 506 -11.10 -36.06 -2.36
N SER A 507 -10.99 -34.75 -2.60
CA SER A 507 -10.68 -34.21 -3.92
C SER A 507 -9.23 -34.53 -4.32
N LEU A 508 -8.30 -34.34 -3.38
CA LEU A 508 -6.90 -34.70 -3.58
C LEU A 508 -6.71 -36.21 -3.73
N LEU A 509 -7.39 -37.03 -2.91
CA LEU A 509 -7.32 -38.50 -3.04
C LEU A 509 -7.77 -38.98 -4.43
N SER A 510 -8.80 -38.36 -5.00
CA SER A 510 -9.26 -38.65 -6.36
C SER A 510 -8.19 -38.30 -7.40
N LEU A 511 -7.58 -37.13 -7.28
CA LEU A 511 -6.50 -36.68 -8.18
C LEU A 511 -5.25 -37.57 -8.06
N LEU A 512 -4.82 -37.91 -6.85
CA LEU A 512 -3.68 -38.79 -6.62
C LEU A 512 -3.88 -40.16 -7.27
N ARG A 513 -5.07 -40.76 -7.13
CA ARG A 513 -5.38 -42.04 -7.79
C ARG A 513 -5.27 -41.93 -9.31
N LYS A 514 -5.81 -40.85 -9.88
CA LYS A 514 -5.75 -40.60 -11.33
C LYS A 514 -4.33 -40.35 -11.82
N TRP A 515 -3.54 -39.57 -11.11
CA TRP A 515 -2.13 -39.37 -11.42
C TRP A 515 -1.30 -40.66 -11.25
N GLY A 516 -1.76 -41.60 -10.41
CA GLY A 516 -1.12 -42.91 -10.19
C GLY A 516 -1.13 -43.82 -11.41
N GLU A 517 -2.04 -43.57 -12.36
CA GLU A 517 -2.07 -44.24 -13.66
C GLU A 517 -0.86 -43.85 -14.53
N ASN A 518 -0.19 -42.73 -14.22
CA ASN A 518 1.03 -42.32 -14.89
C ASN A 518 2.24 -43.06 -14.29
N SER A 519 2.89 -43.90 -15.09
CA SER A 519 4.04 -44.71 -14.68
C SER A 519 5.21 -43.92 -14.09
N LYS A 520 5.36 -42.63 -14.42
CA LYS A 520 6.41 -41.77 -13.85
C LYS A 520 6.09 -41.26 -12.44
N LEU A 521 4.82 -41.27 -12.04
CA LEU A 521 4.31 -40.77 -10.77
C LEU A 521 3.86 -41.88 -9.82
N GLN A 522 3.66 -43.10 -10.33
CA GLN A 522 3.16 -44.25 -9.57
C GLN A 522 3.91 -44.45 -8.23
N GLU A 523 5.25 -44.51 -8.27
CA GLU A 523 6.07 -44.76 -7.07
C GLU A 523 5.89 -43.68 -5.98
N ILE A 524 5.77 -42.40 -6.36
CA ILE A 524 5.62 -41.33 -5.37
C ILE A 524 4.18 -41.29 -4.83
N ILE A 525 3.20 -41.64 -5.64
CA ILE A 525 1.78 -41.67 -5.23
C ILE A 525 1.51 -42.81 -4.28
N GLU A 526 2.10 -43.98 -4.50
CA GLU A 526 2.04 -45.11 -3.56
C GLU A 526 2.66 -44.79 -2.19
N LYS A 527 3.58 -43.82 -2.11
CA LYS A 527 4.13 -43.33 -0.82
C LYS A 527 3.21 -42.33 -0.11
N ILE A 528 2.34 -41.65 -0.84
CA ILE A 528 1.44 -40.60 -0.32
C ILE A 528 0.11 -41.21 0.15
N LEU A 529 -0.41 -42.21 -0.58
CA LEU A 529 -1.61 -42.97 -0.24
C LEU A 529 -1.34 -43.95 0.90
#